data_AF-A0A3L7VNR1-F1
#
_entry.id   AF-A0A3L7VNR1-F1
#
_cell.length_a   1.000
_cell.length_b   1.000
_cell.length_c   1.000
_cell.angle_alpha   90.00
_cell.angle_beta   90.00
_cell.angle_gamma   90.00
#
_symmetry.space_group_name_H-M   'P 1'
#
loop_
_entity.id
_entity.type
_entity.pdbx_description
1 polymer ?
#
loop_
_entity_poly.entity_id
_entity_poly.type
_entity_poly.pdbx_seq_one_letter_code
_entity_poly.pdbx_strand_id
1 'polypeptide(L)'
;MALELPGHELVGQRSVESMASAELVDMWCRITSKIVKYGFAVRYEDLEPPRTGIFDGLTITLDPDVGFEMQCFILLHLFGHSVQWVAPSLEPRLHELQHTKELETFLKVLRAYEFEAARIGMTLLHEAGVKNQDQWYSNFVETDWRYVRHYYQHGVIPDWNDCRAQECPIIEPMPIPPITLRQVAVRFAF
;
A
#
# COMPACT_ATOMS: atom_id res chain seq x y z
N MET A 1 -11.74 -1.40 -32.24
CA MET A 1 -12.06 -2.08 -30.97
C MET A 1 -10.78 -2.13 -30.18
N ALA A 2 -10.69 -1.39 -29.07
CA ALA A 2 -9.61 -1.61 -28.11
C ALA A 2 -9.84 -3.01 -27.51
N LEU A 3 -8.81 -3.86 -27.50
CA LEU A 3 -8.86 -5.09 -26.74
C LEU A 3 -8.99 -4.70 -25.27
N GLU A 4 -10.10 -5.06 -24.63
CA GLU A 4 -10.21 -5.07 -23.17
C GLU A 4 -9.24 -6.16 -22.69
N LEU A 5 -8.04 -5.74 -22.29
CA LEU A 5 -7.08 -6.62 -21.65
C LEU A 5 -7.65 -6.98 -20.26
N PRO A 6 -7.73 -8.27 -19.91
CA PRO A 6 -8.09 -8.69 -18.56
C PRO A 6 -7.22 -8.01 -17.49
N GLY A 7 -7.77 -7.74 -16.31
CA GLY A 7 -7.04 -7.09 -15.20
C GLY A 7 -5.70 -7.75 -14.86
N HIS A 8 -5.66 -9.09 -14.87
CA HIS A 8 -4.44 -9.87 -14.65
C HIS A 8 -3.33 -9.62 -15.69
N GLU A 9 -3.68 -9.19 -16.92
CA GLU A 9 -2.72 -8.86 -17.96
C GLU A 9 -2.19 -7.41 -17.85
N LEU A 10 -2.87 -6.55 -17.09
CA LEU A 10 -2.46 -5.16 -16.84
C LEU A 10 -1.61 -5.00 -15.57
N VAL A 11 -1.76 -5.92 -14.60
CA VAL A 11 -1.12 -5.83 -13.27
C VAL A 11 -0.16 -7.01 -13.00
N GLY A 12 -0.16 -8.03 -13.87
CA GLY A 12 0.63 -9.26 -13.72
C GLY A 12 2.14 -9.01 -13.63
N GLN A 13 2.72 -9.40 -12.48
CA GLN A 13 4.16 -9.38 -12.14
C GLN A 13 4.78 -8.02 -11.80
N ARG A 14 4.05 -7.13 -11.09
CA ARG A 14 4.71 -6.03 -10.37
C ARG A 14 5.60 -6.59 -9.25
N SER A 15 6.90 -6.67 -9.52
CA SER A 15 7.93 -7.09 -8.57
C SER A 15 8.97 -5.99 -8.40
N VAL A 16 9.59 -5.92 -7.23
CA VAL A 16 10.74 -5.02 -7.00
C VAL A 16 12.01 -5.81 -6.77
N GLU A 17 11.93 -6.96 -6.09
CA GLU A 17 13.02 -7.90 -5.92
C GLU A 17 12.52 -9.35 -6.13
N SER A 18 13.43 -10.31 -6.24
CA SER A 18 13.05 -11.73 -6.34
C SER A 18 13.11 -12.37 -4.96
N MET A 19 12.21 -11.99 -4.05
CA MET A 19 12.09 -12.66 -2.75
C MET A 19 11.76 -14.14 -2.94
N ALA A 20 12.33 -15.01 -2.10
CA ALA A 20 12.02 -16.42 -2.16
C ALA A 20 10.55 -16.67 -1.76
N SER A 21 9.86 -17.58 -2.46
CA SER A 21 8.43 -17.86 -2.19
C SER A 21 8.15 -18.26 -0.74
N ALA A 22 9.08 -18.98 -0.10
CA ALA A 22 8.96 -19.35 1.31
C ALA A 22 8.97 -18.13 2.25
N GLU A 23 9.77 -17.11 1.93
CA GLU A 23 9.83 -15.86 2.71
C GLU A 23 8.56 -15.03 2.52
N LEU A 24 8.04 -14.97 1.30
CA LEU A 24 6.77 -14.30 1.01
C LEU A 24 5.61 -14.97 1.77
N VAL A 25 5.55 -16.30 1.77
CA VAL A 25 4.49 -17.04 2.49
C VAL A 25 4.60 -16.86 4.01
N ASP A 26 5.81 -16.92 4.58
CA ASP A 26 6.03 -16.68 6.00
C ASP A 26 5.63 -15.26 6.40
N MET A 27 6.05 -14.26 5.62
CA MET A 27 5.65 -12.86 5.82
C MET A 27 4.14 -12.71 5.74
N TRP A 28 3.50 -13.20 4.67
CA TRP A 28 2.05 -13.15 4.46
C TRP A 28 1.28 -13.69 5.68
N CYS A 29 1.65 -14.88 6.16
CA CYS A 29 1.02 -15.49 7.33
C CYS A 29 1.12 -14.60 8.57
N ARG A 30 2.30 -14.03 8.81
CA ARG A 30 2.58 -13.21 9.99
C ARG A 30 1.86 -11.87 9.95
N ILE A 31 1.94 -11.15 8.83
CA ILE A 31 1.31 -9.83 8.68
C ILE A 31 -0.22 -9.97 8.71
N THR A 32 -0.78 -10.99 8.04
CA THR A 32 -2.23 -11.24 8.08
C THR A 32 -2.69 -11.55 9.50
N SER A 33 -1.98 -12.43 10.23
CA SER A 33 -2.30 -12.72 11.64
C SER A 33 -2.26 -11.46 12.50
N LYS A 34 -1.28 -10.57 12.27
CA LYS A 34 -1.11 -9.35 13.03
C LYS A 34 -2.20 -8.32 12.73
N ILE A 35 -2.56 -8.14 11.45
CA ILE A 35 -3.66 -7.27 11.00
C ILE A 35 -4.99 -7.70 11.62
N VAL A 36 -5.29 -9.00 11.62
CA VAL A 36 -6.52 -9.53 12.26
C VAL A 36 -6.53 -9.28 13.77
N LYS A 37 -5.37 -9.32 14.44
CA LYS A 37 -5.25 -8.98 15.87
C LYS A 37 -5.43 -7.48 16.16
N TYR A 38 -5.19 -6.61 15.18
CA TYR A 38 -5.61 -5.21 15.23
C TYR A 38 -7.11 -5.02 15.00
N GLY A 39 -7.82 -6.09 14.59
CA GLY A 39 -9.27 -6.12 14.43
C GLY A 39 -9.76 -5.84 13.00
N PHE A 40 -8.85 -5.68 12.03
CA PHE A 40 -9.23 -5.58 10.61
C PHE A 40 -9.50 -6.97 10.03
N ALA A 41 -10.46 -7.06 9.12
CA ALA A 41 -10.64 -8.24 8.28
C ALA A 41 -9.73 -8.17 7.04
N VAL A 42 -9.32 -9.33 6.51
CA VAL A 42 -8.60 -9.46 5.24
C VAL A 42 -9.41 -10.36 4.32
N ARG A 43 -9.63 -9.93 3.08
CA ARG A 43 -10.50 -10.61 2.10
C ARG A 43 -9.88 -10.59 0.70
N TYR A 44 -10.26 -11.55 -0.13
CA TYR A 44 -10.04 -11.49 -1.58
C TYR A 44 -11.37 -11.25 -2.29
N GLU A 45 -11.35 -10.41 -3.32
CA GLU A 45 -12.46 -10.16 -4.23
C GLU A 45 -11.89 -9.76 -5.59
N ASP A 46 -12.58 -10.11 -6.68
CA ASP A 46 -12.22 -9.64 -8.02
C ASP A 46 -12.47 -8.13 -8.10
N LEU A 47 -11.43 -7.34 -8.40
CA LEU A 47 -11.50 -5.89 -8.39
C LEU A 47 -11.40 -5.33 -9.80
N GLU A 48 -12.28 -4.38 -10.13
CA GLU A 48 -12.21 -3.69 -11.41
C GLU A 48 -10.85 -3.00 -11.61
N PRO A 49 -10.12 -3.31 -12.71
CA PRO A 49 -8.87 -2.65 -13.02
C PRO A 49 -9.02 -1.11 -13.09
N PRO A 50 -8.01 -0.34 -12.66
CA PRO A 50 -6.67 -0.76 -12.26
C PRO A 50 -6.51 -1.04 -10.75
N ARG A 51 -7.60 -1.34 -10.02
CA ARG A 51 -7.53 -1.49 -8.56
C ARG A 51 -6.82 -2.78 -8.18
N THR A 52 -5.81 -2.66 -7.33
CA THR A 52 -5.01 -3.81 -6.86
C THR A 52 -5.39 -4.23 -5.44
N GLY A 53 -5.99 -3.31 -4.69
CA GLY A 53 -6.60 -3.55 -3.39
C GLY A 53 -7.45 -2.36 -2.93
N ILE A 54 -8.36 -2.60 -2.00
CA ILE A 54 -9.24 -1.61 -1.41
C ILE A 54 -9.33 -1.75 0.12
N PHE A 55 -9.78 -0.70 0.80
CA PHE A 55 -10.16 -0.78 2.21
C PHE A 55 -11.38 0.11 2.53
N ASP A 56 -12.08 -0.23 3.61
CA ASP A 56 -13.27 0.50 4.08
C ASP A 56 -13.21 0.85 5.58
N GLY A 57 -12.03 0.77 6.19
CA GLY A 57 -11.82 1.04 7.62
C GLY A 57 -12.18 -0.13 8.55
N LEU A 58 -12.75 -1.21 8.01
CA LEU A 58 -13.01 -2.47 8.72
C LEU A 58 -12.31 -3.65 8.05
N THR A 59 -12.24 -3.63 6.72
CA THR A 59 -11.73 -4.72 5.88
C THR A 59 -10.70 -4.18 4.89
N ILE A 60 -9.62 -4.93 4.71
CA ILE A 60 -8.68 -4.78 3.59
C ILE A 60 -9.00 -5.89 2.60
N THR A 61 -9.30 -5.53 1.35
CA THR A 61 -9.62 -6.48 0.28
C THR A 61 -8.56 -6.39 -0.80
N LEU A 62 -7.99 -7.53 -1.20
CA LEU A 62 -7.02 -7.62 -2.28
C LEU A 62 -7.64 -8.28 -3.51
N ASP A 63 -7.15 -7.91 -4.68
CA ASP A 63 -7.42 -8.63 -5.91
C ASP A 63 -6.57 -9.93 -5.97
N PRO A 64 -7.18 -11.12 -6.12
CA PRO A 64 -6.44 -12.37 -6.22
C PRO A 64 -5.53 -12.48 -7.46
N ASP A 65 -5.78 -11.70 -8.52
CA ASP A 65 -5.02 -11.73 -9.78
C ASP A 65 -3.70 -10.94 -9.71
N VAL A 66 -3.48 -10.19 -8.63
CA VAL A 66 -2.23 -9.46 -8.39
C VAL A 66 -1.10 -10.44 -8.03
N GLY A 67 0.12 -10.20 -8.51
CA GLY A 67 1.27 -11.05 -8.16
C GLY A 67 1.51 -11.12 -6.63
N PHE A 68 1.86 -12.30 -6.11
CA PHE A 68 1.88 -12.53 -4.65
C PHE A 68 2.85 -11.62 -3.87
N GLU A 69 3.99 -11.25 -4.46
CA GLU A 69 4.90 -10.26 -3.86
C GLU A 69 4.22 -8.89 -3.71
N MET A 70 3.57 -8.42 -4.78
CA MET A 70 2.79 -7.18 -4.76
C MET A 70 1.62 -7.28 -3.76
N GLN A 71 0.94 -8.43 -3.64
CA GLN A 71 -0.08 -8.62 -2.61
C GLN A 71 0.47 -8.43 -1.19
N CYS A 72 1.68 -8.93 -0.91
CA CYS A 72 2.33 -8.72 0.39
C CYS A 72 2.59 -7.23 0.66
N PHE A 73 3.08 -6.50 -0.35
CA PHE A 73 3.29 -5.06 -0.25
C PHE A 73 1.96 -4.31 -0.06
N ILE A 74 0.96 -4.55 -0.92
CA ILE A 74 -0.36 -3.90 -0.85
C ILE A 74 -1.00 -4.14 0.52
N LEU A 75 -0.90 -5.35 1.08
CA LEU A 75 -1.49 -5.63 2.39
C LEU A 75 -0.86 -4.77 3.50
N LEU A 76 0.46 -4.61 3.51
CA LEU A 76 1.17 -3.73 4.45
C LEU A 76 0.80 -2.26 4.23
N HIS A 77 0.76 -1.82 2.97
CA HIS A 77 0.49 -0.44 2.59
C HIS A 77 -0.95 -0.03 2.91
N LEU A 78 -1.92 -0.87 2.54
CA LEU A 78 -3.34 -0.67 2.85
C LEU A 78 -3.64 -0.79 4.34
N PHE A 79 -2.86 -1.57 5.11
CA PHE A 79 -2.95 -1.50 6.57
C PHE A 79 -2.54 -0.12 7.08
N GLY A 80 -1.43 0.43 6.59
CA GLY A 80 -1.00 1.78 6.89
C GLY A 80 -2.09 2.82 6.64
N HIS A 81 -2.71 2.78 5.47
CA HIS A 81 -3.83 3.65 5.14
C HIS A 81 -5.07 3.36 6.01
N SER A 82 -5.42 2.10 6.24
CA SER A 82 -6.55 1.75 7.10
C SER A 82 -6.42 2.39 8.47
N VAL A 83 -5.22 2.34 9.07
CA VAL A 83 -4.90 3.03 10.33
C VAL A 83 -5.08 4.55 10.21
N GLN A 84 -4.56 5.20 9.17
CA GLN A 84 -4.73 6.65 8.96
C GLN A 84 -6.20 7.08 8.96
N TRP A 85 -7.10 6.26 8.41
CA TRP A 85 -8.52 6.59 8.28
C TRP A 85 -9.36 6.30 9.52
N VAL A 86 -8.87 5.46 10.45
CA VAL A 86 -9.60 5.07 11.66
C VAL A 86 -8.95 5.56 12.96
N ALA A 87 -7.73 6.12 12.89
CA ALA A 87 -7.06 6.74 14.03
C ALA A 87 -7.43 8.23 14.13
N PRO A 88 -8.13 8.66 15.21
CA PRO A 88 -8.54 10.06 15.36
C PRO A 88 -7.38 11.05 15.34
N SER A 89 -6.20 10.65 15.81
CA SER A 89 -5.00 11.49 15.83
C SER A 89 -4.45 11.83 14.44
N LEU A 90 -4.87 11.11 13.39
CA LEU A 90 -4.38 11.29 12.02
C LEU A 90 -5.39 12.02 11.11
N GLU A 91 -6.61 12.27 11.59
CA GLU A 91 -7.67 12.97 10.84
C GLU A 91 -7.24 14.34 10.27
N PRO A 92 -6.46 15.19 10.97
CA PRO A 92 -6.02 16.47 10.41
C PRO A 92 -5.21 16.34 9.10
N ARG A 93 -4.42 15.26 8.96
CA ARG A 93 -3.63 15.02 7.74
C ARG A 93 -4.50 14.63 6.55
N LEU A 94 -5.58 13.90 6.81
CA LEU A 94 -6.57 13.56 5.77
C LEU A 94 -7.28 14.80 5.25
N HIS A 95 -7.54 15.78 6.12
CA HIS A 95 -8.11 17.04 5.72
C HIS A 95 -7.18 17.80 4.75
N GLU A 96 -5.88 17.88 5.04
CA GLU A 96 -4.90 18.51 4.13
C GLU A 96 -4.88 17.82 2.76
N LEU A 97 -4.86 16.49 2.74
CA LEU A 97 -4.86 15.70 1.51
C LEU A 97 -6.09 15.99 0.63
N GLN A 98 -7.27 16.12 1.24
CA GLN A 98 -8.54 16.30 0.53
C GLN A 98 -8.76 17.71 -0.02
N HIS A 99 -8.13 18.72 0.60
CA HIS A 99 -8.44 20.13 0.31
C HIS A 99 -7.32 20.88 -0.41
N THR A 100 -6.14 20.27 -0.58
CA THR A 100 -5.03 20.85 -1.33
C THR A 100 -5.24 20.68 -2.84
N LYS A 101 -5.33 21.80 -3.58
CA LYS A 101 -5.64 21.80 -5.02
C LYS A 101 -4.47 22.13 -5.93
N GLU A 102 -3.50 22.89 -5.44
CA GLU A 102 -2.32 23.26 -6.21
C GLU A 102 -1.40 22.04 -6.31
N LEU A 103 -1.01 21.66 -7.52
CA LEU A 103 -0.37 20.37 -7.80
C LEU A 103 0.94 20.17 -7.03
N GLU A 104 1.83 21.16 -7.00
CA GLU A 104 3.13 21.03 -6.33
C GLU A 104 2.96 20.86 -4.82
N THR A 105 2.04 21.61 -4.21
CA THR A 105 1.69 21.49 -2.81
C THR A 105 0.98 20.16 -2.54
N PHE A 106 0.08 19.75 -3.41
CA PHE A 106 -0.65 18.48 -3.32
C PHE A 106 0.32 17.30 -3.35
N LEU A 107 1.30 17.28 -4.26
CA LEU A 107 2.31 16.21 -4.34
C LEU A 107 3.15 16.11 -3.06
N LYS A 108 3.44 17.22 -2.38
CA LYS A 108 4.14 17.21 -1.10
C LYS A 108 3.29 16.61 0.01
N VAL A 109 2.01 17.01 0.08
CA VAL A 109 1.05 16.47 1.05
C VAL A 109 0.80 14.99 0.80
N LEU A 110 0.61 14.60 -0.47
CA LEU A 110 0.44 13.22 -0.88
C LEU A 110 1.66 12.39 -0.52
N ARG A 111 2.88 12.86 -0.78
CA ARG A 111 4.10 12.15 -0.35
C ARG A 111 4.12 11.91 1.14
N ALA A 112 3.80 12.94 1.94
CA ALA A 112 3.77 12.80 3.40
C ALA A 112 2.70 11.80 3.86
N TYR A 113 1.55 11.78 3.20
CA TYR A 113 0.47 10.82 3.42
C TYR A 113 0.89 9.38 3.10
N GLU A 114 1.47 9.13 1.92
CA GLU A 114 1.96 7.82 1.48
C GLU A 114 3.07 7.31 2.41
N PHE A 115 4.03 8.17 2.75
CA PHE A 115 5.15 7.76 3.60
C PHE A 115 4.74 7.55 5.05
N GLU A 116 3.72 8.24 5.57
CA GLU A 116 3.18 7.90 6.88
C GLU A 116 2.55 6.50 6.89
N ALA A 117 1.76 6.16 5.87
CA ALA A 117 1.21 4.82 5.73
C ALA A 117 2.31 3.77 5.66
N ALA A 118 3.34 4.03 4.86
CA ALA A 118 4.50 3.15 4.74
C ALA A 118 5.18 2.92 6.10
N ARG A 119 5.40 3.96 6.89
CA ARG A 119 6.04 3.86 8.23
C ARG A 119 5.20 3.07 9.23
N ILE A 120 3.87 3.18 9.14
CA ILE A 120 2.94 2.33 9.92
C ILE A 120 3.05 0.87 9.48
N GLY A 121 3.11 0.61 8.16
CA GLY A 121 3.32 -0.73 7.63
C GLY A 121 4.67 -1.34 8.02
N MET A 122 5.75 -0.55 8.10
CA MET A 122 7.04 -1.01 8.62
C MET A 122 6.93 -1.46 10.09
N THR A 123 6.23 -0.68 10.92
CA THR A 123 5.98 -1.09 12.32
C THR A 123 5.20 -2.39 12.39
N LEU A 124 4.17 -2.57 11.54
CA LEU A 124 3.43 -3.83 11.46
C LEU A 124 4.35 -5.01 11.11
N LEU A 125 5.22 -4.83 10.12
CA LEU A 125 6.19 -5.84 9.67
C LEU A 125 7.09 -6.28 10.84
N HIS A 126 7.64 -5.31 11.58
CA HIS A 126 8.48 -5.55 12.75
C HIS A 126 7.71 -6.22 13.89
N GLU A 127 6.50 -5.76 14.18
CA GLU A 127 5.62 -6.33 15.20
C GLU A 127 5.13 -7.74 14.87
N ALA A 128 5.09 -8.09 13.58
CA ALA A 128 4.83 -9.44 13.08
C ALA A 128 6.09 -10.34 13.14
N GLY A 129 7.24 -9.79 13.55
CA GLY A 129 8.50 -10.49 13.71
C GLY A 129 9.29 -10.69 12.41
N VAL A 130 8.93 -9.98 11.34
CA VAL A 130 9.68 -9.96 10.07
C VAL A 130 10.69 -8.82 10.14
N LYS A 131 11.98 -9.14 10.23
CA LYS A 131 13.05 -8.14 10.50
C LYS A 131 14.10 -7.98 9.40
N ASN A 132 14.07 -8.86 8.40
CA ASN A 132 15.09 -8.89 7.35
C ASN A 132 14.56 -8.34 6.01
N GLN A 133 13.38 -7.72 6.01
CA GLN A 133 12.70 -7.27 4.80
C GLN A 133 12.55 -5.75 4.73
N ASP A 134 13.26 -5.01 5.59
CA ASP A 134 13.20 -3.55 5.65
C ASP A 134 13.64 -2.90 4.33
N GLN A 135 14.70 -3.42 3.71
CA GLN A 135 15.19 -2.91 2.42
C GLN A 135 14.22 -3.22 1.28
N TRP A 136 13.73 -4.46 1.22
CA TRP A 136 12.70 -4.87 0.26
C TRP A 136 11.48 -3.95 0.33
N TYR A 137 10.95 -3.75 1.54
CA TYR A 137 9.79 -2.91 1.77
C TYR A 137 10.05 -1.45 1.40
N SER A 138 11.24 -0.92 1.74
CA SER A 138 11.62 0.46 1.41
C SER A 138 11.78 0.68 -0.10
N ASN A 139 12.35 -0.29 -0.82
CA ASN A 139 12.44 -0.28 -2.28
C ASN A 139 11.05 -0.32 -2.92
N PHE A 140 10.13 -1.10 -2.35
CA PHE A 140 8.74 -1.17 -2.79
C PHE A 140 7.99 0.15 -2.59
N VAL A 141 8.09 0.75 -1.41
CA VAL A 141 7.48 2.05 -1.09
C VAL A 141 7.97 3.15 -2.04
N GLU A 142 9.27 3.20 -2.34
CA GLU A 142 9.80 4.21 -3.27
C GLU A 142 9.42 3.91 -4.72
N THR A 143 9.32 2.64 -5.11
CA THR A 143 8.81 2.23 -6.43
C THR A 143 7.35 2.66 -6.61
N ASP A 144 6.51 2.37 -5.62
CA ASP A 144 5.10 2.76 -5.60
C ASP A 144 4.94 4.28 -5.63
N TRP A 145 5.74 5.02 -4.84
CA TRP A 145 5.74 6.47 -4.89
C TRP A 145 6.11 7.03 -6.27
N ARG A 146 7.11 6.46 -6.95
CA ARG A 146 7.47 6.88 -8.31
C ARG A 146 6.32 6.64 -9.29
N TYR A 147 5.64 5.51 -9.16
CA TYR A 147 4.47 5.15 -9.95
C TYR A 147 3.31 6.14 -9.73
N VAL A 148 2.92 6.37 -8.47
CA VAL A 148 1.86 7.33 -8.09
C VAL A 148 2.20 8.75 -8.51
N ARG A 149 3.42 9.22 -8.23
CA ARG A 149 3.87 10.57 -8.60
C ARG A 149 3.80 10.78 -10.11
N HIS A 150 4.24 9.81 -10.91
CA HIS A 150 4.20 9.91 -12.36
C HIS A 150 2.75 10.05 -12.86
N TYR A 151 1.83 9.26 -12.31
CA TYR A 151 0.41 9.35 -12.65
C TYR A 151 -0.16 10.75 -12.37
N TYR A 152 0.10 11.32 -11.18
CA TYR A 152 -0.40 12.66 -10.86
C TYR A 152 0.26 13.78 -11.67
N GLN A 153 1.53 13.63 -12.06
CA GLN A 153 2.24 14.64 -12.84
C GLN A 153 1.86 14.64 -14.33
N HIS A 154 1.58 13.46 -14.89
CA HIS A 154 1.43 13.30 -16.34
C HIS A 154 0.04 12.82 -16.77
N GLY A 155 -0.82 12.40 -15.83
CA GLY A 155 -2.15 11.85 -16.10
C GLY A 155 -2.13 10.48 -16.79
N VAL A 156 -0.98 9.80 -16.80
CA VAL A 156 -0.77 8.51 -17.47
C VAL A 156 -0.19 7.51 -16.48
N ILE A 157 -0.68 6.28 -16.51
CA ILE A 157 -0.13 5.18 -15.72
C ILE A 157 1.22 4.76 -16.33
N PRO A 158 2.36 4.88 -15.61
CA PRO A 158 3.65 4.48 -16.14
C PRO A 158 3.81 2.96 -16.17
N ASP A 159 4.79 2.47 -16.92
CA ASP A 159 5.25 1.08 -16.76
C ASP A 159 5.87 0.91 -15.36
N TRP A 160 5.55 -0.20 -14.69
CA TRP A 160 6.07 -0.49 -13.37
C TRP A 160 7.60 -0.61 -13.35
N ASN A 161 8.20 -1.17 -14.40
CA ASN A 161 9.65 -1.37 -14.49
C ASN A 161 10.41 -0.05 -14.54
N ASP A 162 9.83 0.99 -15.15
CA ASP A 162 10.41 2.34 -15.18
C ASP A 162 10.39 3.01 -13.81
N CYS A 163 9.52 2.54 -12.90
CA CYS A 163 9.38 3.06 -11.56
C CYS A 163 10.29 2.35 -10.55
N ARG A 164 10.85 1.18 -10.87
CA ARG A 164 11.60 0.35 -9.92
C ARG A 164 12.72 1.13 -9.25
N ALA A 165 12.73 1.08 -7.93
CA ALA A 165 13.72 1.69 -7.06
C ALA A 165 14.52 0.59 -6.34
N GLN A 166 15.80 0.85 -6.08
CA GLN A 166 16.71 -0.07 -5.40
C GLN A 166 17.61 0.73 -4.47
N GLU A 167 18.16 0.06 -3.44
CA GLU A 167 19.06 0.65 -2.44
C GLU A 167 18.49 1.95 -1.82
N CYS A 168 17.17 2.00 -1.62
CA CYS A 168 16.48 3.16 -1.08
C CYS A 168 16.77 3.33 0.41
N PRO A 169 16.73 4.57 0.94
CA PRO A 169 16.78 4.80 2.38
C PRO A 169 15.70 3.99 3.11
N ILE A 170 16.07 3.40 4.25
CA ILE A 170 15.14 2.61 5.05
C ILE A 170 13.99 3.48 5.55
N ILE A 171 12.77 2.99 5.35
CA ILE A 171 11.58 3.60 5.93
C ILE A 171 11.60 3.41 7.45
N GLU A 172 11.80 4.51 8.17
CA GLU A 172 11.84 4.49 9.63
C GLU A 172 10.46 4.18 10.23
N PRO A 173 10.30 3.14 11.07
CA PRO A 173 9.01 2.77 11.62
C PRO A 173 8.38 3.91 12.43
N MET A 174 7.05 3.96 12.43
CA MET A 174 6.26 4.89 13.24
C MET A 174 5.28 4.13 14.13
N PRO A 175 5.16 4.44 15.44
CA PRO A 175 4.21 3.77 16.32
C PRO A 175 2.80 3.79 15.75
N ILE A 176 2.12 2.63 15.80
CA ILE A 176 0.73 2.51 15.37
C ILE A 176 -0.13 3.22 16.43
N PRO A 177 -0.82 4.32 16.10
CA PRO A 177 -1.63 5.06 17.08
C PRO A 177 -2.84 4.22 17.52
N PRO A 178 -3.49 4.59 18.65
CA PRO A 178 -4.77 4.01 19.02
C PRO A 178 -5.80 4.16 17.88
N ILE A 179 -6.42 3.05 17.49
CA ILE A 179 -7.41 2.97 16.42
C ILE A 179 -8.82 2.87 16.99
N THR A 180 -9.80 3.41 16.27
CA THR A 180 -11.23 3.18 16.53
C THR A 180 -11.86 2.69 15.24
N LEU A 181 -11.96 1.35 15.09
CA LEU A 181 -12.50 0.71 13.90
C LEU A 181 -13.91 1.23 13.60
N ARG A 182 -14.10 1.68 12.36
CA ARG A 182 -15.34 2.25 11.86
C ARG A 182 -15.35 2.13 10.35
N GLN A 183 -16.54 2.01 9.79
CA GLN A 183 -16.68 2.05 8.34
C GLN A 183 -16.39 3.47 7.82
N VAL A 184 -15.59 3.56 6.77
CA VAL A 184 -15.32 4.76 5.99
C VAL A 184 -15.68 4.50 4.53
N ALA A 185 -15.72 5.57 3.71
CA ALA A 185 -15.89 5.42 2.27
C ALA A 185 -14.76 4.55 1.68
N VAL A 186 -15.10 3.64 0.77
CA VAL A 186 -14.13 2.74 0.13
C VAL A 186 -13.02 3.55 -0.53
N ARG A 187 -11.78 3.17 -0.24
CA ARG A 187 -10.54 3.72 -0.82
C ARG A 187 -9.78 2.60 -1.51
N PHE A 188 -8.93 2.93 -2.47
CA PHE A 188 -8.26 1.96 -3.31
C PHE A 188 -6.80 2.33 -3.56
N ALA A 189 -5.97 1.29 -3.73
CA ALA A 189 -4.61 1.39 -4.26
C ALA A 189 -4.60 1.10 -5.76
N PHE A 190 -3.63 1.69 -6.47
CA PHE A 190 -3.42 1.57 -7.92
C PHE A 190 -2.36 0.52 -8.28
#